data_AF-A0A1F5Z8K4-F1
#
_entry.id   AF-A0A1F5Z8K4-F1
#
_cell.length_a   1.000
_cell.length_b   1.000
_cell.length_c   1.000
_cell.angle_alpha   90.00
_cell.angle_beta   90.00
_cell.angle_gamma   90.00
#
_symmetry.space_group_name_H-M   'P 1'
#
loop_
_entity.id
_entity.type
_entity.pdbx_description
1 polymer ?
#
loop_
_entity_poly.entity_id
_entity_poly.type
_entity_poly.pdbx_seq_one_letter_code
_entity_poly.pdbx_strand_id
1 'polypeptide(L)'
;MALISGTLAYTLNNKAVRTIEVGEVSVFTYIQPLFTLPLSLYWLNESITPMMIGGIIIATIGVSIAESRRLQTQPASGKHRH
;
A
#
# COMPACT_ATOMS: atom_id res chain seq x y z
N MET A 1 7.90 6.91 20.67
CA MET A 1 8.05 7.57 19.36
C MET A 1 7.16 6.97 18.27
N ALA A 2 6.87 5.67 18.26
CA ALA A 2 5.95 5.06 17.29
C ALA A 2 4.50 5.58 17.37
N LEU A 3 4.01 5.92 18.57
CA LEU A 3 2.64 6.43 18.74
C LEU A 3 2.43 7.79 18.06
N ILE A 4 3.34 8.75 18.23
CA ILE A 4 3.21 10.08 17.63
C ILE A 4 3.31 9.99 16.10
N SER A 5 4.31 9.25 15.59
CA SER A 5 4.47 9.03 14.14
C SER A 5 3.28 8.29 13.54
N GLY A 6 2.81 7.21 14.18
CA GLY A 6 1.68 6.41 13.72
C GLY A 6 0.36 7.17 13.76
N THR A 7 0.07 7.88 14.86
CA THR A 7 -1.14 8.70 14.98
C THR A 7 -1.14 9.85 13.97
N LEU A 8 0.00 10.52 13.78
CA LEU A 8 0.11 11.59 12.78
C LEU A 8 -0.05 11.05 11.35
N ALA A 9 0.64 9.95 11.01
CA ALA A 9 0.51 9.32 9.71
C ALA A 9 -0.93 8.88 9.42
N TYR A 10 -1.60 8.26 10.40
CA TYR A 10 -2.97 7.78 10.23
C TYR A 10 -3.98 8.92 10.10
N THR A 11 -3.82 10.00 10.88
CA THR A 11 -4.69 11.18 10.79
C THR A 11 -4.52 11.91 9.46
N LEU A 12 -3.29 12.07 8.96
CA LEU A 12 -3.02 12.63 7.64
C LEU A 12 -3.59 11.76 6.53
N ASN A 13 -3.39 10.44 6.59
CA ASN A 13 -3.94 9.51 5.62
C ASN A 13 -5.48 9.59 5.57
N ASN A 14 -6.14 9.56 6.73
CA ASN A 14 -7.60 9.67 6.79
C ASN A 14 -8.12 11.01 6.26
N LYS A 15 -7.35 12.08 6.40
CA LYS A 15 -7.68 13.37 5.80
C LYS A 15 -7.51 13.34 4.28
N ALA A 16 -6.40 12.78 3.80
CA ALA A 16 -6.11 12.65 2.37
C ALA A 16 -7.18 11.83 1.62
N VAL A 17 -7.58 10.69 2.17
CA VAL A 17 -8.64 9.83 1.59
C VAL A 17 -9.99 10.55 1.53
N ARG A 18 -10.25 11.53 2.40
CA ARG A 18 -11.48 12.33 2.38
C ARG A 18 -11.44 13.50 1.41
N THR A 19 -10.25 13.97 1.03
CA THR A 19 -10.08 15.15 0.16
C THR A 19 -9.78 14.80 -1.29
N ILE A 20 -9.27 13.60 -1.55
CA ILE A 20 -8.84 13.14 -2.87
C ILE A 20 -9.86 12.11 -3.40
N GLU A 21 -10.12 12.12 -4.70
CA GLU A 21 -10.99 11.11 -5.32
C GLU A 21 -10.40 9.70 -5.15
N VAL A 22 -11.24 8.71 -4.87
CA VAL A 22 -10.82 7.34 -4.50
C VAL A 22 -9.90 6.71 -5.57
N GLY A 23 -10.07 7.08 -6.84
CA GLY A 23 -9.20 6.66 -7.94
C GLY A 23 -7.76 7.15 -7.78
N GLU A 24 -7.56 8.43 -7.48
CA GLU A 24 -6.22 9.02 -7.29
C GLU A 24 -5.53 8.45 -6.04
N VAL A 25 -6.26 8.28 -4.93
CA VAL A 25 -5.74 7.63 -3.71
C VAL A 25 -5.17 6.23 -4.01
N SER A 26 -5.84 5.48 -4.88
CA SER A 26 -5.40 4.14 -5.27
C SER A 26 -4.07 4.19 -6.02
N VAL A 27 -3.91 5.12 -6.96
CA VAL A 27 -2.64 5.34 -7.69
C VAL A 27 -1.49 5.66 -6.74
N PHE A 28 -1.69 6.55 -5.76
CA PHE A 28 -0.67 6.84 -4.76
C PHE A 28 -0.30 5.61 -3.92
N THR A 29 -1.28 4.79 -3.55
CA THR A 29 -1.06 3.55 -2.79
C THR A 29 -0.22 2.54 -3.59
N TYR A 30 -0.42 2.45 -4.91
CA TYR A 30 0.36 1.58 -5.79
C TYR A 30 1.81 2.03 -5.95
N ILE A 31 2.05 3.33 -5.88
CA ILE A 31 3.39 3.90 -6.01
C ILE A 31 4.17 3.84 -4.68
N GLN A 32 3.50 3.81 -3.52
CA GLN A 32 4.18 3.68 -2.22
C GLN A 32 5.24 2.55 -2.16
N PRO A 33 4.97 1.29 -2.54
CA PRO A 33 5.98 0.23 -2.47
C PRO A 33 7.23 0.50 -3.33
N LEU A 34 7.13 1.25 -4.43
CA LEU A 34 8.29 1.64 -5.24
C LEU A 34 9.27 2.51 -4.46
N PHE A 35 8.79 3.32 -3.51
CA PHE A 35 9.62 4.16 -2.65
C PHE A 35 10.00 3.45 -1.36
N THR A 36 9.06 2.72 -0.75
CA THR A 36 9.30 2.04 0.53
C THR A 36 10.35 0.95 0.42
N LEU A 37 10.37 0.16 -0.67
CA LEU A 37 11.31 -0.96 -0.81
C LEU A 37 12.79 -0.52 -0.90
N PRO A 38 13.19 0.45 -1.75
CA PRO A 38 14.57 0.94 -1.76
C PRO A 38 14.95 1.62 -0.45
N LEU A 39 14.05 2.43 0.13
CA LEU A 39 14.30 3.11 1.40
C LEU A 39 14.50 2.12 2.55
N SER A 40 13.72 1.04 2.61
CA SER A 40 13.90 0.03 3.66
C SER A 40 15.24 -0.68 3.53
N LEU A 41 15.66 -1.03 2.30
CA LEU A 41 16.94 -1.68 2.06
C LEU A 41 18.12 -0.76 2.39
N TYR A 42 18.05 0.51 1.99
CA TYR A 42 19.14 1.46 2.18
C TYR A 42 19.24 1.98 3.62
N TRP A 43 18.13 2.30 4.27
CA TRP A 43 18.12 2.94 5.60
C TRP A 43 18.20 1.92 6.73
N LEU A 44 17.44 0.81 6.63
CA LEU A 44 17.28 -0.12 7.75
C LEU A 44 18.43 -1.12 7.86
N ASN A 45 19.19 -1.32 6.76
CA ASN A 45 20.42 -2.12 6.70
C ASN A 45 20.26 -3.52 7.34
N GLU A 46 19.09 -4.13 7.17
CA GLU A 46 18.75 -5.38 7.86
C GLU A 46 19.53 -6.57 7.29
N SER A 47 20.15 -7.35 8.18
CA SER A 47 20.73 -8.65 7.83
C SER A 47 19.60 -9.60 7.42
N ILE A 48 19.53 -9.92 6.13
CA ILE A 48 18.49 -10.80 5.57
C ILE A 48 18.64 -12.19 6.18
N THR A 49 17.74 -12.53 7.11
CA THR A 49 17.66 -13.88 7.69
C THR A 49 16.74 -14.77 6.83
N PRO A 50 16.93 -16.10 6.80
CA PRO A 50 16.04 -17.01 6.10
C PRO A 50 14.57 -16.88 6.52
N MET A 51 14.32 -16.53 7.79
CA MET A 51 12.98 -16.27 8.33
C MET A 51 12.34 -15.01 7.72
N MET A 52 13.11 -13.94 7.51
CA MET A 52 12.64 -12.74 6.82
C MET A 52 12.25 -13.05 5.38
N ILE A 53 13.03 -13.88 4.68
CA ILE A 53 12.70 -14.31 3.30
C ILE A 53 11.34 -15.01 3.27
N GLY A 54 11.08 -15.92 4.22
CA GLY A 54 9.77 -16.56 4.36
C GLY A 54 8.63 -15.57 4.61
N GLY A 55 8.84 -14.61 5.51
CA GLY A 55 7.88 -13.53 5.78
C GLY A 55 7.60 -12.65 4.57
N ILE A 56 8.63 -12.28 3.80
CA ILE A 56 8.52 -11.51 2.57
C ILE A 56 7.72 -12.28 1.51
N ILE A 57 7.97 -13.59 1.33
CA ILE A 57 7.23 -14.42 0.38
C ILE A 57 5.75 -14.47 0.75
N ILE A 58 5.43 -14.74 2.03
CA ILE A 58 4.04 -14.79 2.51
C ILE A 58 3.34 -13.45 2.33
N ALA A 59 3.98 -12.35 2.72
CA ALA A 59 3.44 -11.00 2.58
C ALA A 59 3.21 -10.64 1.10
N THR A 60 4.15 -10.96 0.23
CA THR A 60 4.04 -10.72 -1.22
C THR A 60 2.88 -11.50 -1.82
N ILE A 61 2.74 -12.80 -1.50
CA ILE A 61 1.60 -13.62 -1.94
C ILE A 61 0.28 -13.02 -1.45
N GLY A 62 0.21 -12.63 -0.17
CA GLY A 62 -0.97 -11.99 0.41
C GLY A 62 -1.37 -10.71 -0.31
N VAL A 63 -0.40 -9.84 -0.61
CA VAL A 63 -0.61 -8.61 -1.37
C VAL A 63 -1.04 -8.92 -2.80
N SER A 64 -0.39 -9.84 -3.50
CA SER A 64 -0.77 -10.23 -4.87
C SER A 64 -2.19 -10.78 -4.97
N ILE A 65 -2.62 -11.56 -3.98
CA ILE A 65 -4.00 -12.07 -3.90
C ILE A 65 -4.99 -10.93 -3.64
N ALA A 66 -4.68 -10.05 -2.67
CA ALA A 66 -5.53 -8.90 -2.36
C ALA A 66 -5.68 -7.97 -3.57
N GLU A 67 -4.59 -7.78 -4.30
CA GLU A 67 -4.55 -6.94 -5.49
C GLU A 67 -5.35 -7.55 -6.64
N SER A 68 -5.18 -8.84 -6.90
CA SER A 68 -5.95 -9.58 -7.89
C SER A 68 -7.46 -9.53 -7.62
N ARG A 69 -7.88 -9.48 -6.34
CA ARG A 69 -9.29 -9.32 -5.96
C ARG A 69 -9.78 -7.88 -6.12
N ARG A 70 -8.95 -6.87 -5.83
CA ARG A 70 -9.31 -5.46 -6.05
C ARG A 70 -9.52 -5.12 -7.52
N LEU A 71 -8.73 -5.72 -8.41
CA LEU A 71 -8.94 -5.62 -9.86
C LEU A 71 -10.26 -6.27 -10.31
N GLN A 72 -10.77 -7.26 -9.58
CA GLN A 72 -12.07 -7.90 -9.85
C GLN A 72 -13.26 -7.19 -9.18
N THR A 73 -13.03 -6.46 -8.09
CA THR A 73 -14.08 -5.75 -7.33
C THR A 73 -14.24 -4.29 -7.76
N GLN A 74 -13.53 -3.84 -8.80
CA GLN A 74 -14.04 -2.79 -9.65
C GLN A 74 -14.97 -3.47 -10.66
N PRO A 75 -16.30 -3.58 -10.40
CA PRO A 75 -17.20 -3.74 -11.52
C PRO A 75 -16.90 -2.53 -12.39
N ALA A 76 -16.61 -2.79 -13.66
CA ALA A 76 -16.73 -1.76 -14.68
C ALA A 76 -18.09 -1.09 -14.43
N SER A 77 -18.08 0.09 -13.80
CA SER A 77 -19.25 0.94 -13.74
C SER A 77 -19.45 1.37 -15.17
N GLY A 78 -20.22 0.56 -15.88
CA GLY A 78 -20.55 0.79 -17.25
C GLY A 78 -21.30 2.10 -17.37
N LYS A 79 -20.83 2.89 -18.35
CA LYS A 79 -21.64 3.29 -19.50
C LYS A 79 -22.62 4.45 -19.25
N HIS A 80 -22.45 5.47 -20.10
CA HIS A 80 -23.49 6.40 -20.58
C HIS A 80 -24.65 6.68 -19.64
N ARG A 81 -24.66 7.87 -19.02
CA ARG A 81 -25.91 8.62 -18.87
C ARG A 81 -25.65 10.12 -19.05
N HIS A 82 -26.07 10.58 -20.23
CA HIS A 82 -26.38 11.92 -20.71
C HIS A 82 -25.25 12.95 -20.83
#